data_AF-A0A7C2WAS7-F1
#
_entry.id   AF-A0A7C2WAS7-F1
#
_cell.length_a   1.000
_cell.length_b   1.000
_cell.length_c   1.000
_cell.angle_alpha   90.00
_cell.angle_beta   90.00
_cell.angle_gamma   90.00
#
_symmetry.space_group_name_H-M   'P 1'
#
loop_
_entity.id
_entity.type
_entity.pdbx_description
1 polymer ?
#
loop_
_entity_poly.entity_id
_entity_poly.type
_entity_poly.pdbx_seq_one_letter_code
_entity_poly.pdbx_strand_id
1 'polypeptide(L)'
;MLSSQRIKGKELVDLLVKLIRAKSENPPGFEGEVASVVKEYLESHGLSCAIYEKSKGRANVLCQVGSGRPNLALICHMDVVPAGTGWTKPP
;
A
#
# COMPACT_ATOMS: atom_id res chain seq x y z
N MET A 1 -14.63 -8.68 15.92
CA MET A 1 -13.43 -9.50 16.12
C MET A 1 -12.97 -9.93 14.74
N LEU A 2 -11.82 -9.44 14.27
CA LEU A 2 -11.27 -9.85 12.98
C LEU A 2 -10.95 -11.35 13.08
N SER A 3 -11.63 -12.17 12.31
CA SER A 3 -11.34 -13.60 12.22
C SER A 3 -9.89 -13.75 11.74
N SER A 4 -9.07 -14.53 12.44
CA SER A 4 -7.72 -14.88 11.98
C SER A 4 -7.84 -15.82 10.79
N GLN A 5 -8.10 -15.25 9.61
CA GLN A 5 -8.05 -15.96 8.35
C GLN A 5 -6.61 -15.92 7.85
N ARG A 6 -6.08 -17.10 7.53
CA ARG A 6 -4.77 -17.22 6.91
C ARG A 6 -4.88 -16.75 5.47
N ILE A 7 -4.14 -15.69 5.13
CA ILE A 7 -4.01 -15.22 3.75
C ILE A 7 -3.45 -16.36 2.89
N LYS A 8 -4.10 -16.67 1.77
CA LYS A 8 -3.69 -17.76 0.88
C LYS A 8 -2.53 -17.31 0.00
N GLY A 9 -1.66 -18.25 -0.41
CA GLY A 9 -0.50 -17.94 -1.26
C GLY A 9 -0.87 -17.23 -2.57
N LYS A 10 -1.96 -17.64 -3.22
CA LYS A 10 -2.47 -16.97 -4.43
C LYS A 10 -2.87 -15.52 -4.17
N GLU A 11 -3.54 -15.25 -3.06
CA GLU A 11 -3.99 -13.91 -2.69
C GLU A 11 -2.79 -12.99 -2.43
N LEU A 12 -1.75 -13.48 -1.75
CA LEU A 12 -0.50 -12.74 -1.54
C LEU A 12 0.17 -12.36 -2.86
N VAL A 13 0.25 -13.30 -3.81
CA VAL A 13 0.83 -13.04 -5.14
C VAL A 13 -0.03 -12.03 -5.91
N ASP A 14 -1.36 -12.17 -5.87
CA ASP A 14 -2.27 -11.26 -6.57
C ASP A 14 -2.16 -9.83 -5.99
N LEU A 15 -2.04 -9.68 -4.66
CA LEU A 15 -1.79 -8.39 -4.01
C LEU A 15 -0.43 -7.82 -4.41
N LEU A 16 0.64 -8.63 -4.35
CA LEU A 16 1.98 -8.20 -4.74
C LEU A 16 2.02 -7.69 -6.19
N VAL A 17 1.38 -8.40 -7.11
CA VAL A 17 1.29 -7.99 -8.52
C VAL A 17 0.52 -6.68 -8.68
N LYS A 18 -0.57 -6.48 -7.93
CA LYS A 18 -1.30 -5.20 -7.95
C LYS A 18 -0.44 -4.04 -7.44
N LEU A 19 0.31 -4.26 -6.35
CA LEU A 19 1.21 -3.25 -5.79
C LEU A 19 2.33 -2.88 -6.76
N ILE A 20 2.99 -3.87 -7.39
CA ILE A 20 4.07 -3.64 -8.36
C ILE A 20 3.56 -2.88 -9.60
N ARG A 21 2.34 -3.19 -10.07
CA ARG A 21 1.77 -2.55 -11.27
C ARG A 21 1.26 -1.13 -11.02
N ALA A 22 1.00 -0.75 -9.77
CA ALA A 22 0.53 0.58 -9.43
C ALA A 22 1.69 1.59 -9.56
N LYS A 23 1.48 2.67 -10.30
CA LYS A 23 2.55 3.65 -10.52
C LYS A 23 2.84 4.43 -9.24
N SER A 24 4.09 4.43 -8.81
CA SER A 24 4.54 5.14 -7.60
C SER A 24 5.98 5.67 -7.69
N GLU A 25 6.51 5.87 -8.90
CA GLU A 25 7.87 6.38 -9.09
C GLU A 25 8.04 7.81 -8.54
N ASN A 26 9.10 8.02 -7.77
CA ASN A 26 9.44 9.30 -7.15
C ASN A 26 10.93 9.63 -7.39
N PRO A 27 11.28 10.74 -8.07
CA PRO A 27 10.41 11.78 -8.66
C PRO A 27 9.60 11.32 -9.88
N PRO A 28 8.44 11.94 -10.20
CA PRO A 28 7.86 13.15 -9.60
C PRO A 28 6.99 12.90 -8.34
N GLY A 29 6.68 11.65 -7.99
CA GLY A 29 5.63 11.28 -7.04
C GLY A 29 4.38 10.79 -7.78
N PHE A 30 3.22 10.79 -7.12
CA PHE A 30 1.91 10.25 -7.58
C PHE A 30 1.56 8.88 -7.01
N GLU A 31 1.80 8.70 -5.71
CA GLU A 31 1.52 7.46 -4.97
C GLU A 31 0.02 7.14 -4.80
N GLY A 32 -0.87 7.87 -5.47
CA GLY A 32 -2.33 7.68 -5.38
C GLY A 32 -2.81 6.30 -5.85
N GLU A 33 -2.20 5.76 -6.91
CA GLU A 33 -2.53 4.41 -7.40
C GLU A 33 -2.18 3.34 -6.36
N VAL A 34 -0.94 3.36 -5.84
CA VAL A 34 -0.49 2.37 -4.84
C VAL A 34 -1.22 2.56 -3.51
N ALA A 35 -1.52 3.81 -3.12
CA ALA A 35 -2.33 4.10 -1.93
C ALA A 35 -3.76 3.53 -2.05
N SER A 36 -4.35 3.58 -3.25
CA SER A 36 -5.68 2.99 -3.50
C SER A 36 -5.65 1.48 -3.37
N VAL A 37 -4.63 0.80 -3.94
CA VAL A 37 -4.46 -0.66 -3.80
C VAL A 37 -4.35 -1.07 -2.32
N VAL A 38 -3.53 -0.37 -1.54
CA VAL A 38 -3.37 -0.64 -0.10
C VAL A 38 -4.66 -0.41 0.65
N LYS A 39 -5.33 0.74 0.43
CA LYS A 39 -6.59 1.07 1.09
C LYS A 39 -7.67 0.03 0.79
N GLU A 40 -7.91 -0.28 -0.47
CA GLU A 40 -8.92 -1.26 -0.89
C GLU A 40 -8.66 -2.64 -0.29
N TYR A 41 -7.40 -3.08 -0.26
CA TYR A 41 -7.05 -4.37 0.34
C TYR A 41 -7.34 -4.39 1.83
N LEU A 42 -6.93 -3.36 2.59
CA LEU A 42 -7.17 -3.28 4.03
C LEU A 42 -8.67 -3.14 4.35
N GLU A 43 -9.41 -2.33 3.60
CA GLU A 43 -10.86 -2.17 3.76
C GLU A 43 -11.62 -3.47 3.45
N SER A 44 -11.18 -4.26 2.46
CA SER A 44 -11.76 -5.57 2.18
C SER A 44 -11.58 -6.57 3.34
N HIS A 45 -10.62 -6.31 4.23
CA HIS A 45 -10.37 -7.06 5.46
C HIS A 45 -11.03 -6.43 6.71
N GLY A 46 -11.93 -5.46 6.52
CA GLY A 46 -12.70 -4.84 7.61
C GLY A 46 -11.91 -3.80 8.42
N LEU A 47 -10.82 -3.27 7.87
CA LEU A 47 -10.05 -2.20 8.49
C LEU A 47 -10.51 -0.83 7.99
N SER A 48 -10.56 0.16 8.89
CA SER A 48 -10.87 1.54 8.51
C SER A 48 -9.59 2.27 8.13
N CYS A 49 -9.53 2.74 6.88
CA CYS A 49 -8.34 3.37 6.30
C CYS A 49 -8.67 4.75 5.73
N ALA A 50 -7.75 5.70 5.90
CA ALA A 50 -7.84 7.03 5.31
C ALA A 50 -6.60 7.34 4.47
N ILE A 51 -6.81 8.06 3.36
CA ILE A 51 -5.73 8.61 2.55
C ILE A 51 -5.45 10.04 3.01
N TYR A 52 -4.18 10.33 3.27
CA TYR A 52 -3.70 11.66 3.63
C TYR A 52 -2.64 12.12 2.63
N GLU A 53 -2.85 13.28 2.04
CA GLU A 53 -1.87 13.93 1.17
C GLU A 53 -1.20 15.10 1.91
N LYS A 54 0.08 14.94 2.26
CA LYS A 54 0.87 16.04 2.85
C LYS A 54 1.12 17.15 1.82
N SER A 55 1.31 16.77 0.57
CA SER A 55 1.40 17.64 -0.59
C SER A 55 0.74 16.95 -1.77
N LYS A 56 0.28 17.73 -2.78
CA LYS A 56 -0.44 17.21 -3.94
C LYS A 56 0.31 16.03 -4.57
N GLY A 57 -0.36 14.89 -4.65
CA GLY A 57 0.20 13.68 -5.26
C GLY A 57 1.10 12.85 -4.34
N ARG A 58 1.29 13.22 -3.05
CA ARG A 58 2.07 12.46 -2.06
C ARG A 58 1.14 11.76 -1.06
N ALA A 59 0.41 10.77 -1.55
CA ALA A 59 -0.60 10.04 -0.79
C ALA A 59 0.04 9.07 0.22
N ASN A 60 -0.47 9.09 1.45
CA ASN A 60 -0.16 8.14 2.52
C ASN A 60 -1.44 7.42 2.93
N VAL A 61 -1.35 6.14 3.28
CA VAL A 61 -2.48 5.39 3.85
C VAL A 61 -2.28 5.25 5.35
N LEU A 62 -3.25 5.70 6.13
CA LEU A 62 -3.30 5.52 7.58
C LEU A 62 -4.40 4.53 7.92
N CYS A 63 -4.04 3.48 8.65
CA CYS A 63 -4.96 2.49 9.19
C CYS A 63 -4.74 2.37 10.69
N GLN A 64 -5.82 2.24 11.47
CA GLN A 64 -5.76 2.00 12.91
C GLN A 64 -6.48 0.69 13.25
N VAL A 65 -5.84 -0.13 14.09
CA VAL A 65 -6.41 -1.38 14.60
C VAL A 65 -6.46 -1.32 16.12
N GLY A 66 -7.68 -1.36 16.67
CA GLY A 66 -7.91 -1.30 18.11
C GLY A 66 -7.57 0.04 18.76
N SER A 67 -7.55 0.03 20.09
CA SER A 67 -7.29 1.21 20.93
C SER A 67 -6.58 0.76 22.21
N GLY A 68 -5.53 1.46 22.64
CA GLY A 68 -4.80 1.10 23.86
C GLY A 68 -3.55 1.94 24.08
N ARG A 69 -2.80 1.63 25.14
CA ARG A 69 -1.45 2.16 25.38
C ARG A 69 -0.57 1.07 26.00
N PRO A 70 0.71 0.95 25.61
CA PRO A 70 1.38 1.71 24.54
C PRO A 70 0.84 1.34 23.14
N ASN A 71 1.11 2.18 22.14
CA ASN A 71 0.76 1.94 20.74
C ASN A 71 1.97 1.47 19.94
N LEU A 72 1.76 0.62 18.94
CA LEU A 72 2.75 0.23 17.94
C LEU A 72 2.44 0.91 16.60
N ALA A 73 3.44 1.56 16.00
CA ALA A 73 3.34 2.10 14.65
C ALA A 73 4.14 1.20 13.68
N LEU A 74 3.47 0.67 12.66
CA LEU A 74 4.11 -0.02 11.53
C LEU A 74 4.23 0.99 10.38
N ILE A 75 5.46 1.41 10.07
CA ILE A 75 5.74 2.45 9.08
C ILE A 75 6.43 1.81 7.88
N CYS A 76 5.88 2.08 6.69
CA CYS A 76 6.42 1.63 5.40
C CYS A 76 6.34 2.77 4.39
N HIS A 77 7.13 2.69 3.31
CA HIS A 77 7.00 3.55 2.15
C HIS A 77 6.38 2.76 0.99
N MET A 78 5.73 3.46 0.05
CA MET A 78 5.06 2.85 -1.11
C MET A 78 5.66 3.29 -2.45
N ASP A 79 6.48 4.35 -2.44
CA ASP A 79 7.17 4.85 -3.61
C ASP A 79 8.41 4.04 -3.94
N VAL A 80 8.74 4.02 -5.23
CA VAL A 80 9.97 3.46 -5.78
C VAL A 80 10.72 4.53 -6.57
N VAL A 81 12.00 4.28 -6.85
CA VAL A 81 12.76 5.14 -7.76
C VAL A 81 12.38 4.85 -9.22
N PRO A 82 12.53 5.82 -10.15
CA PRO A 82 12.30 5.59 -11.56
C PRO A 82 13.06 4.39 -12.11
N ALA A 83 12.39 3.54 -12.88
CA ALA A 83 13.01 2.38 -13.48
C ALA A 83 14.10 2.79 -14.49
N GLY A 84 15.29 2.20 -14.32
CA GLY A 84 16.39 2.34 -15.28
C GLY A 84 16.14 1.57 -16.58
N THR A 85 17.19 1.48 -17.40
CA THR A 85 17.16 0.73 -18.66
C THR A 85 17.64 -0.71 -18.48
N GLY A 86 17.44 -1.57 -19.49
CA GLY A 86 17.99 -2.93 -19.52
C GLY A 86 17.05 -4.03 -19.00
N TRP A 87 15.79 -3.71 -18.70
CA TRP A 87 14.81 -4.71 -18.29
C TRP A 87 14.39 -5.65 -19.44
N THR A 88 14.30 -6.94 -19.16
CA THR A 88 13.80 -7.96 -20.11
C THR A 88 12.28 -8.11 -20.09
N LYS A 89 11.61 -7.45 -19.13
CA LYS A 89 10.17 -7.34 -18.93
C LYS A 89 9.82 -5.91 -18.53
N PRO A 90 8.57 -5.45 -18.69
CA PRO A 90 8.16 -4.15 -18.16
C PRO A 90 8.48 -4.09 -16.65
N PRO A 91 9.25 -3.09 -16.20
CA PRO A 91 9.48 -2.85 -14.78
C PRO A 91 8.19 -2.46 -14.05
#